data_AF-A0A962WFM3-F1
#
_entry.id   AF-A0A962WFM3-F1
#
_cell.length_a   1.000
_cell.length_b   1.000
_cell.length_c   1.000
_cell.angle_alpha   90.00
_cell.angle_beta   90.00
_cell.angle_gamma   90.00
#
_symmetry.space_group_name_H-M   'P 1'
#
loop_
_entity.id
_entity.type
_entity.pdbx_description
1 polymer ?
#
loop_
_entity_poly.entity_id
_entity_poly.type
_entity_poly.pdbx_seq_one_letter_code
_entity_poly.pdbx_strand_id
1 'polypeptide(L)'
;MNAAMEYILPLLTLIAIGIFLSLFTGELNAINGRTRLRQMALFSYLFALTLMALVLLSFKFPQIFAPDTNYDSAFSITPACARPAAQASVPDGIDCAKGAYQWAINIGGVRVHPEAQTEESTNSTTAPAPASTLATIPDTVSQLQGGLVVPLFVVIVALMGGTVSMTRRVPEIQKQAWRYLELVAPADNHPDADDNGTATAEVSIKSVEPADLSDSRYHDADGKTIATRQPITLDYARECLIFQIMQVVSAPIVAMIAYYLFEPDSKAMSIAIAFISGFASEAVLIGIRRLGDGVLAKVSGNTNNTPTPTP
;
A
#
# COMPACT_ATOMS: atom_id res chain seq x y z
N MET A 1 -1.33 -23.40 22.13
CA MET A 1 -1.00 -22.04 21.68
C MET A 1 -1.68 -21.75 20.35
N ASN A 2 -2.91 -21.26 20.24
CA ASN A 2 -4.05 -21.16 21.17
C ASN A 2 -5.26 -20.81 20.30
N ALA A 3 -6.38 -21.53 20.41
CA ALA A 3 -7.64 -21.15 19.76
C ALA A 3 -8.03 -19.70 20.07
N ALA A 4 -7.65 -19.17 21.24
CA ALA A 4 -7.83 -17.75 21.58
C ALA A 4 -7.09 -16.79 20.61
N MET A 5 -5.91 -17.15 20.11
CA MET A 5 -5.14 -16.31 19.19
C MET A 5 -5.81 -16.21 17.81
N GLU A 6 -6.49 -17.27 17.37
CA GLU A 6 -7.27 -17.29 16.13
C GLU A 6 -8.44 -16.30 16.15
N TYR A 7 -9.03 -16.02 17.33
CA TYR A 7 -10.13 -15.05 17.49
C TYR A 7 -9.64 -13.63 17.82
N ILE A 8 -8.50 -13.49 18.50
CA ILE A 8 -7.98 -12.17 18.88
C ILE A 8 -7.58 -11.35 17.66
N LEU A 9 -6.89 -11.95 16.69
CA LEU A 9 -6.44 -11.23 15.48
C LEU A 9 -7.59 -10.66 14.63
N PRO A 10 -8.64 -11.42 14.26
CA PRO A 10 -9.77 -10.87 13.53
C PRO A 10 -10.55 -9.85 14.37
N LEU A 11 -10.69 -10.05 15.68
CA LEU A 11 -11.35 -9.07 16.55
C LEU A 11 -10.59 -7.73 16.57
N LEU A 12 -9.26 -7.76 16.72
CA LEU A 12 -8.43 -6.55 16.65
C LEU A 12 -8.54 -5.87 15.28
N THR A 13 -8.63 -6.65 14.21
CA THR A 13 -8.83 -6.14 12.84
C THR A 13 -10.18 -5.43 12.72
N LEU A 14 -11.27 -6.03 13.23
CA LEU A 14 -12.60 -5.42 13.23
C LEU A 14 -12.64 -4.14 14.06
N ILE A 15 -11.98 -4.12 15.22
CA ILE A 15 -11.86 -2.92 16.05
C ILE A 15 -11.10 -1.83 15.28
N ALA A 16 -9.98 -2.17 14.63
CA ALA A 16 -9.22 -1.22 13.83
C ALA A 16 -10.04 -0.64 12.66
N ILE A 17 -10.84 -1.47 11.98
CA ILE A 17 -11.77 -1.04 10.92
C ILE A 17 -12.85 -0.11 11.50
N GLY A 18 -13.44 -0.46 12.65
CA GLY A 18 -14.44 0.38 13.32
C GLY A 18 -13.87 1.75 13.72
N ILE A 19 -12.65 1.79 14.25
CA ILE A 19 -11.93 3.04 14.55
C ILE A 19 -11.66 3.83 13.26
N PHE A 20 -11.19 3.16 12.21
CA PHE A 20 -10.96 3.81 10.92
C PHE A 20 -12.23 4.46 10.38
N LEU A 21 -13.34 3.72 10.31
CA LEU A 21 -14.61 4.27 9.83
C LEU A 21 -15.07 5.44 10.71
N SER A 22 -15.06 5.27 12.04
CA SER A 22 -15.47 6.33 12.98
C SER A 22 -14.63 7.62 12.89
N LEU A 23 -13.33 7.49 12.59
CA LEU A 23 -12.45 8.64 12.41
C LEU A 23 -12.63 9.33 11.06
N PHE A 24 -12.82 8.56 9.98
CA PHE A 24 -12.79 9.07 8.61
C PHE A 24 -14.17 9.35 7.99
N THR A 25 -15.28 8.89 8.56
CA THR A 25 -16.64 9.16 7.99
C THR A 25 -17.39 10.30 8.66
N GLY A 26 -16.86 10.93 9.72
CA GLY A 26 -17.54 12.00 10.44
C GLY A 26 -17.47 13.37 9.74
N GLU A 27 -18.44 14.25 10.03
CA GLU A 27 -18.41 15.66 9.61
C GLU A 27 -17.26 16.43 10.28
N LEU A 28 -16.50 17.16 9.47
CA LEU A 28 -15.37 17.98 9.92
C LEU A 28 -15.82 19.42 10.15
N ASN A 29 -16.36 19.69 11.34
CA ASN A 29 -16.70 21.06 11.75
C ASN A 29 -15.43 21.83 12.18
N ALA A 30 -15.35 23.12 11.86
CA ALA A 30 -14.20 23.98 12.17
C ALA A 30 -13.80 23.96 13.66
N ILE A 31 -14.80 23.87 14.55
CA ILE A 31 -14.61 23.84 16.02
C ILE A 31 -13.88 22.56 16.47
N ASN A 32 -14.23 21.41 15.88
CA ASN A 32 -13.67 20.10 16.25
C ASN A 32 -12.53 19.65 15.32
N GLY A 33 -12.25 20.41 14.26
CA GLY A 33 -11.32 20.06 13.19
C GLY A 33 -9.90 19.80 13.71
N ARG A 34 -9.40 20.62 14.64
CA ARG A 34 -8.06 20.44 15.24
C ARG A 34 -7.90 19.08 15.93
N THR A 35 -8.86 18.72 16.78
CA THR A 35 -8.83 17.47 17.55
C THR A 35 -8.98 16.27 16.62
N ARG A 36 -9.93 16.31 15.67
CA ARG A 36 -10.17 15.22 14.72
C ARG A 36 -8.99 15.01 13.78
N LEU A 37 -8.39 16.07 13.25
CA LEU A 37 -7.20 15.98 12.40
C LEU A 37 -6.01 15.35 13.15
N ARG A 38 -5.80 15.74 14.41
CA ARG A 38 -4.78 15.12 15.27
C ARG A 38 -5.05 13.63 15.48
N GLN A 39 -6.30 13.22 15.70
CA GLN A 39 -6.68 11.82 15.85
C GLN A 39 -6.47 11.02 14.56
N MET A 40 -6.84 11.57 13.39
CA MET A 40 -6.61 10.92 12.08
C MET A 40 -5.12 10.71 11.80
N ALA A 41 -4.30 11.72 12.10
CA ALA A 41 -2.85 11.60 11.94
C ALA A 41 -2.23 10.62 12.94
N LEU A 42 -2.67 10.63 14.20
CA LEU A 42 -2.22 9.66 15.20
C LEU A 42 -2.58 8.23 14.76
N PHE A 43 -3.81 8.01 14.29
CA PHE A 43 -4.22 6.73 13.72
C PHE A 43 -3.33 6.31 12.57
N SER A 44 -3.00 7.23 11.67
CA SER A 44 -2.10 7.00 10.53
C SER A 44 -0.72 6.51 10.99
N TYR A 45 -0.13 7.13 12.02
CA TYR A 45 1.14 6.67 12.59
C TYR A 45 1.02 5.31 13.28
N LEU A 46 -0.04 5.10 14.07
CA LEU A 46 -0.26 3.82 14.74
C LEU A 46 -0.43 2.69 13.72
N PHE A 47 -1.20 2.92 12.66
CA PHE A 47 -1.36 1.98 11.55
C PHE A 47 -0.01 1.63 10.91
N ALA A 48 0.80 2.63 10.56
CA ALA A 48 2.15 2.43 10.03
C ALA A 48 3.06 1.62 10.96
N LEU A 49 3.06 1.94 12.26
CA LEU A 49 3.85 1.22 13.26
C LEU A 49 3.35 -0.21 13.46
N THR A 50 2.04 -0.43 13.49
CA THR A 50 1.44 -1.76 13.59
C THR A 50 1.80 -2.62 12.38
N LEU A 51 1.76 -2.06 11.17
CA LEU A 51 2.19 -2.78 9.97
C LEU A 51 3.68 -3.15 10.01
N MET A 52 4.56 -2.23 10.43
CA MET A 52 5.98 -2.53 10.60
C MET A 52 6.21 -3.59 11.68
N ALA A 53 5.50 -3.50 12.80
CA ALA A 53 5.58 -4.49 13.87
C ALA A 53 5.11 -5.87 13.38
N LEU A 54 4.04 -5.93 12.60
CA LEU A 54 3.54 -7.16 12.00
C LEU A 54 4.57 -7.78 11.05
N VAL A 55 5.19 -6.97 10.20
CA VAL A 55 6.27 -7.39 9.29
C VAL A 55 7.47 -7.96 10.07
N LEU A 56 7.91 -7.27 11.13
CA LEU A 56 9.02 -7.74 11.97
C LEU A 56 8.66 -9.02 12.72
N LEU A 57 7.40 -9.15 13.14
CA LEU A 57 6.89 -10.35 13.80
C LEU A 57 6.89 -11.55 12.86
N SER A 58 6.55 -11.36 11.57
CA SER A 58 6.61 -12.42 10.56
C SER A 58 8.01 -13.02 10.39
N PHE A 59 9.07 -12.23 10.56
CA PHE A 59 10.44 -12.75 10.53
C PHE A 59 10.81 -13.56 11.77
N LYS A 60 10.31 -13.17 12.95
CA LYS A 60 10.63 -13.85 14.21
C LYS A 60 9.81 -15.11 14.41
N PHE A 61 8.59 -15.14 13.90
CA PHE A 61 7.64 -16.22 14.10
C PHE A 61 6.93 -16.60 12.79
N PRO A 62 7.66 -17.13 11.78
CA PRO A 62 7.05 -17.55 10.52
C PRO A 62 5.98 -18.64 10.71
N GLN A 63 6.13 -19.45 11.76
CA GLN A 63 5.19 -20.52 12.16
C GLN A 63 3.76 -20.02 12.42
N ILE A 64 3.58 -18.75 12.79
CA ILE A 64 2.23 -18.17 13.01
C ILE A 64 1.51 -17.97 11.67
N PHE A 65 2.25 -17.68 10.61
CA PHE A 65 1.69 -17.33 9.29
C PHE A 65 1.60 -18.52 8.34
N ALA A 66 2.29 -19.60 8.66
CA ALA A 66 2.29 -20.85 7.90
C ALA A 66 1.94 -22.02 8.83
N PRO A 67 0.69 -22.11 9.33
CA PRO A 67 0.27 -23.32 10.03
C PRO A 67 0.46 -24.51 9.08
N ASP A 68 0.91 -25.64 9.61
CA ASP A 68 1.14 -26.91 8.90
C ASP A 68 -0.19 -27.46 8.32
N THR A 69 -0.79 -26.75 7.36
CA THR A 69 -2.01 -27.18 6.70
C THR A 69 -1.58 -27.90 5.43
N ASN A 70 -1.73 -29.22 5.51
CA ASN A 70 -1.49 -30.21 4.47
C ASN A 70 -2.50 -30.12 3.31
N TYR A 71 -2.98 -28.92 2.99
CA TYR A 71 -4.03 -28.67 2.01
C TYR A 71 -3.49 -27.79 0.89
N ASP A 72 -3.77 -28.20 -0.35
CA ASP A 72 -3.61 -27.40 -1.57
C ASP A 72 -4.56 -26.19 -1.53
N SER A 73 -4.22 -25.20 -0.71
CA SER A 73 -4.94 -23.93 -0.69
C SER A 73 -4.52 -23.07 -1.87
N ALA A 74 -5.49 -22.39 -2.48
CA ALA A 74 -5.25 -21.44 -3.57
C ALA A 74 -4.30 -20.29 -3.15
N PHE A 75 -4.10 -20.08 -1.84
CA PHE A 75 -3.14 -19.15 -1.27
C PHE A 75 -2.38 -19.84 -0.14
N SER A 76 -1.05 -19.88 -0.19
CA SER A 76 -0.21 -20.41 0.89
C SER A 76 1.11 -19.66 1.02
N ILE A 77 1.66 -19.65 2.24
CA ILE A 77 2.98 -19.10 2.54
C ILE A 77 3.84 -20.26 3.02
N THR A 78 4.91 -20.60 2.31
CA THR A 78 5.72 -21.78 2.63
C THR A 78 7.16 -21.58 2.13
N PRO A 79 8.17 -22.20 2.77
CA PRO A 79 9.48 -22.32 2.16
C PRO A 79 9.36 -23.16 0.88
N ALA A 80 9.61 -22.51 -0.26
CA ALA A 80 9.47 -23.15 -1.55
C ALA A 80 10.51 -22.70 -2.56
N CYS A 81 10.67 -23.54 -3.57
CA CYS A 81 11.27 -23.18 -4.85
C CYS A 81 10.21 -23.37 -5.95
N ALA A 82 10.33 -22.64 -7.05
CA ALA A 82 9.47 -22.74 -8.20
C ALA A 82 10.20 -23.50 -9.32
N ARG A 83 9.48 -24.41 -9.99
CA ARG A 83 9.91 -24.98 -11.26
C ARG A 83 9.30 -24.20 -12.42
N PRO A 84 10.06 -23.93 -13.50
CA PRO A 84 9.50 -23.29 -14.68
C PRO A 84 8.37 -24.16 -15.24
N ALA A 85 7.20 -23.56 -15.42
CA ALA A 85 6.24 -24.10 -16.39
C ALA A 85 6.89 -24.02 -17.78
N ALA A 86 6.48 -24.89 -18.71
CA ALA A 86 7.15 -25.14 -20.00
C ALA A 86 7.54 -23.91 -20.87
N GLN A 87 7.12 -22.68 -20.50
CA GLN A 87 7.41 -21.43 -21.21
C GLN A 87 7.69 -20.22 -20.29
N ALA A 88 7.81 -20.38 -18.97
CA ALA A 88 8.00 -19.26 -18.04
C ALA A 88 9.39 -19.28 -17.40
N SER A 89 10.13 -18.17 -17.51
CA SER A 89 11.36 -17.92 -16.75
C SER A 89 11.03 -17.81 -15.27
N VAL A 90 11.71 -18.62 -14.45
CA VAL A 90 11.63 -18.51 -12.99
C VAL A 90 12.79 -17.64 -12.53
N PRO A 91 12.56 -16.60 -11.71
CA PRO A 91 13.64 -15.78 -11.18
C PRO A 91 14.62 -16.61 -10.35
N ASP A 92 15.91 -16.32 -10.52
CA ASP A 92 17.05 -17.03 -9.91
C ASP A 92 16.94 -17.22 -8.40
N GLY A 93 16.25 -16.31 -7.70
CA GLY A 93 16.09 -16.34 -6.26
C GLY A 93 15.23 -17.49 -5.72
N ILE A 94 14.43 -18.14 -6.58
CA ILE A 94 13.49 -19.21 -6.22
C ILE A 94 13.55 -20.40 -7.18
N ASP A 95 14.53 -20.46 -8.09
CA ASP A 95 14.64 -21.55 -9.05
C ASP A 95 15.10 -22.87 -8.39
N CYS A 96 14.23 -23.89 -8.43
CA CYS A 96 14.55 -25.22 -7.93
C CYS A 96 15.78 -25.83 -8.62
N ALA A 97 16.01 -25.55 -9.91
CA ALA A 97 17.14 -26.12 -10.65
C ALA A 97 18.49 -25.60 -10.12
N LYS A 98 18.49 -24.39 -9.55
CA LYS A 98 19.67 -23.76 -8.93
C LYS A 98 19.81 -24.11 -7.44
N GLY A 99 18.92 -24.93 -6.88
CA GLY A 99 18.85 -25.21 -5.44
C GLY A 99 18.46 -23.99 -4.60
N ALA A 100 17.90 -22.96 -5.21
CA ALA A 100 17.51 -21.74 -4.53
C ALA A 100 16.09 -21.88 -4.00
N TYR A 101 15.90 -21.66 -2.70
CA TYR A 101 14.58 -21.66 -2.06
C TYR A 101 14.47 -20.51 -1.07
N GLN A 102 13.25 -19.98 -0.92
CA GLN A 102 12.94 -18.91 0.03
C GLN A 102 11.50 -19.07 0.52
N TRP A 103 11.15 -18.35 1.58
CA TRP A 103 9.75 -18.15 1.91
C TRP A 103 9.06 -17.45 0.75
N ALA A 104 8.05 -18.09 0.19
CA ALA A 104 7.29 -17.58 -0.94
C ALA A 104 5.79 -17.61 -0.63
N ILE A 105 5.09 -16.65 -1.22
CA ILE A 105 3.64 -16.62 -1.32
C ILE A 105 3.29 -17.34 -2.62
N ASN A 106 2.54 -18.41 -2.51
CA ASN A 106 1.99 -19.16 -3.62
C ASN A 106 0.52 -18.78 -3.82
N ILE A 107 0.17 -18.34 -5.03
CA ILE A 107 -1.21 -18.06 -5.44
C ILE A 107 -1.55 -18.95 -6.64
N GLY A 108 -2.39 -19.95 -6.42
CA GLY A 108 -2.90 -20.85 -7.47
C GLY A 108 -1.92 -21.90 -8.00
N GLY A 109 -0.71 -22.02 -7.42
CA GLY A 109 0.25 -23.08 -7.76
C GLY A 109 0.01 -24.36 -6.95
N VAL A 110 0.42 -25.49 -7.49
CA VAL A 110 0.31 -26.82 -6.84
C VAL A 110 1.65 -27.28 -6.31
N ARG A 111 1.65 -28.00 -5.18
CA ARG A 111 2.86 -28.63 -4.64
C ARG A 111 3.14 -29.94 -5.38
N VAL A 112 4.37 -30.12 -5.85
CA VAL A 112 4.83 -31.37 -6.46
C VAL A 112 5.60 -32.13 -5.40
N HIS A 113 5.03 -33.24 -4.92
CA HIS A 113 5.77 -34.15 -4.04
C HIS A 113 6.86 -34.87 -4.84
N PRO A 114 8.09 -35.00 -4.31
CA PRO A 114 9.19 -35.69 -4.98
C PRO A 114 8.90 -37.17 -5.30
N GLU A 115 7.89 -37.75 -4.66
CA GLU A 115 7.61 -39.19 -4.66
C GLU A 115 6.91 -39.71 -5.93
N ALA A 116 6.42 -38.83 -6.80
CA ALA A 116 5.71 -39.22 -8.02
C ALA A 116 6.60 -39.38 -9.28
N GLN A 117 7.93 -39.33 -9.17
CA GLN A 117 8.84 -39.51 -10.33
C GLN A 117 9.49 -40.90 -10.44
N THR A 118 9.10 -41.88 -9.62
CA THR A 118 9.71 -43.23 -9.66
C THR A 118 9.05 -44.20 -10.65
N GLU A 119 7.92 -43.87 -11.28
CA GLU A 119 7.17 -44.85 -12.07
C GLU A 119 6.77 -44.40 -13.49
N GLU A 120 7.66 -43.78 -14.28
CA GLU A 120 7.53 -43.84 -15.76
C GLU A 120 8.82 -43.48 -16.50
N SER A 121 9.87 -44.28 -16.33
CA SER A 121 10.92 -44.36 -17.35
C SER A 121 11.50 -45.76 -17.41
N THR A 122 10.63 -46.72 -17.70
CA THR A 122 11.07 -48.03 -18.19
C THR A 122 11.43 -47.87 -19.67
N ASN A 123 12.72 -48.03 -19.97
CA ASN A 123 13.36 -48.18 -21.28
C ASN A 123 13.92 -46.91 -21.95
N SER A 124 15.13 -46.52 -21.51
CA SER A 124 16.20 -46.25 -22.49
C SER A 124 17.58 -46.46 -21.86
N THR A 125 18.20 -47.57 -22.26
CA THR A 125 19.59 -47.90 -22.01
C THR A 125 20.49 -46.97 -22.81
N THR A 126 21.05 -45.92 -22.20
CA THR A 126 22.29 -45.30 -22.70
C THR A 126 23.06 -44.61 -21.56
N ALA A 127 24.31 -45.03 -21.40
CA ALA A 127 25.47 -44.50 -20.68
C ALA A 127 25.28 -43.47 -19.52
N PRO A 128 25.98 -43.64 -18.39
CA PRO A 128 25.99 -42.66 -17.31
C PRO A 128 26.70 -41.37 -17.75
N ALA A 129 25.91 -40.34 -18.06
CA ALA A 129 26.39 -38.96 -18.10
C ALA A 129 26.79 -38.51 -16.68
N PRO A 130 27.80 -37.63 -16.54
CA PRO A 130 28.30 -37.22 -15.24
C PRO A 130 27.16 -36.61 -14.43
N ALA A 131 26.97 -37.14 -13.21
CA ALA A 131 26.04 -36.63 -12.23
C ALA A 131 26.25 -35.12 -12.09
N SER A 132 25.37 -34.33 -12.70
CA SER A 132 25.26 -32.92 -12.38
C SER A 132 24.95 -32.89 -10.90
N THR A 133 25.83 -32.30 -10.11
CA THR A 133 25.66 -32.04 -8.68
C THR A 133 24.46 -31.12 -8.49
N LEU A 134 23.27 -31.71 -8.61
CA LEU A 134 22.00 -31.08 -8.33
C LEU A 134 22.03 -30.80 -6.83
N ALA A 135 22.00 -29.51 -6.48
CA ALA A 135 21.97 -29.09 -5.10
C ALA A 135 20.83 -29.83 -4.38
N THR A 136 21.17 -30.63 -3.36
CA THR A 136 20.18 -31.36 -2.56
C THR A 136 19.32 -30.34 -1.82
N ILE A 137 18.07 -30.20 -2.25
CA ILE A 137 17.07 -29.37 -1.59
C ILE A 137 16.59 -30.13 -0.33
N PRO A 138 16.47 -29.49 0.85
CA PRO A 138 15.93 -30.15 2.03
C PRO A 138 14.49 -30.65 1.80
N ASP A 139 14.15 -31.82 2.36
CA ASP A 139 12.80 -32.42 2.25
C ASP A 139 11.68 -31.54 2.83
N THR A 140 12.03 -30.52 3.60
CA THR A 140 11.10 -29.53 4.17
C THR A 140 10.70 -28.42 3.19
N VAL A 141 11.35 -28.33 2.02
CA VAL A 141 11.07 -27.31 1.00
C VAL A 141 10.09 -27.86 -0.02
N SER A 142 8.98 -27.15 -0.21
CA SER A 142 7.98 -27.53 -1.21
C SER A 142 8.42 -27.10 -2.61
N GLN A 143 8.30 -27.99 -3.59
CA GLN A 143 8.47 -27.65 -5.00
C GLN A 143 7.12 -27.20 -5.54
N LEU A 144 7.05 -25.95 -6.02
CA LEU A 144 5.83 -25.38 -6.57
C LEU A 144 5.87 -25.44 -8.10
N GLN A 145 4.76 -25.87 -8.69
CA GLN A 145 4.56 -25.87 -10.13
C GLN A 145 3.30 -25.08 -10.49
N GLY A 146 3.44 -24.15 -11.45
CA GLY A 146 2.37 -23.24 -11.86
C GLY A 146 2.09 -22.13 -10.85
N GLY A 147 1.01 -21.37 -11.10
CA GLY A 147 0.58 -20.27 -10.24
C GLY A 147 1.52 -19.05 -10.23
N LEU A 148 1.22 -18.12 -9.32
CA LEU A 148 2.04 -16.95 -9.01
C LEU A 148 2.82 -17.22 -7.72
N VAL A 149 4.12 -17.45 -7.84
CA VAL A 149 5.05 -17.63 -6.73
C VAL A 149 5.85 -16.34 -6.53
N VAL A 150 5.59 -15.60 -5.46
CA VAL A 150 6.30 -14.34 -5.14
C VAL A 150 7.13 -14.55 -3.88
N PRO A 151 8.43 -14.20 -3.85
CA PRO A 151 9.19 -14.23 -2.61
C PRO A 151 8.56 -13.34 -1.53
N LEU A 152 8.38 -13.85 -0.33
CA LEU A 152 7.72 -13.15 0.78
C LEU A 152 8.41 -11.81 1.10
N PHE A 153 9.74 -11.75 0.95
CA PHE A 153 10.49 -10.52 1.19
C PHE A 153 10.08 -9.38 0.24
N VAL A 154 9.62 -9.66 -0.99
CA VAL A 154 9.16 -8.65 -1.95
C VAL A 154 7.95 -7.91 -1.37
N VAL A 155 6.99 -8.64 -0.81
CA VAL A 155 5.80 -8.07 -0.17
C VAL A 155 6.18 -7.24 1.06
N ILE A 156 7.06 -7.79 1.89
CA ILE A 156 7.53 -7.13 3.11
C ILE A 156 8.26 -5.81 2.79
N VAL A 157 9.20 -5.84 1.85
CA VAL A 157 9.99 -4.67 1.46
C VAL A 157 9.09 -3.60 0.81
N ALA A 158 8.07 -4.02 0.06
CA ALA A 158 7.07 -3.10 -0.48
C ALA A 158 6.24 -2.41 0.62
N LEU A 159 5.77 -3.16 1.63
CA LEU A 159 5.10 -2.57 2.80
C LEU A 159 6.01 -1.58 3.52
N MET A 160 7.29 -1.91 3.65
CA MET A 160 8.27 -1.03 4.27
C MET A 160 8.41 0.28 3.48
N GLY A 161 8.57 0.20 2.15
CA GLY A 161 8.65 1.36 1.26
C GLY A 161 7.38 2.23 1.31
N GLY A 162 6.20 1.61 1.29
CA GLY A 162 4.93 2.31 1.43
C GLY A 162 4.81 3.04 2.78
N THR A 163 5.17 2.36 3.86
CA THR A 163 5.14 2.94 5.21
C THR A 163 6.09 4.13 5.34
N VAL A 164 7.30 4.05 4.78
CA VAL A 164 8.27 5.17 4.75
C VAL A 164 7.75 6.36 3.94
N SER A 165 7.06 6.11 2.82
CA SER A 165 6.40 7.19 2.06
C SER A 165 5.34 7.89 2.91
N MET A 166 4.49 7.11 3.58
CA MET A 166 3.41 7.63 4.42
C MET A 166 3.93 8.46 5.60
N THR A 167 4.95 7.98 6.33
CA THR A 167 5.50 8.71 7.49
C THR A 167 6.14 10.05 7.12
N ARG A 168 6.59 10.22 5.87
CA ARG A 168 7.09 11.51 5.37
C ARG A 168 5.97 12.48 5.02
N ARG A 169 4.83 11.98 4.52
CA ARG A 169 3.74 12.82 3.99
C ARG A 169 2.71 13.24 5.02
N VAL A 170 2.44 12.41 6.03
CA VAL A 170 1.51 12.75 7.11
C VAL A 170 1.87 14.07 7.82
N PRO A 171 3.13 14.35 8.22
CA PRO A 171 3.50 15.64 8.81
C PRO A 171 3.24 16.83 7.88
N GLU A 172 3.47 16.64 6.58
CA GLU A 172 3.26 17.70 5.57
C GLU A 172 1.78 18.05 5.44
N ILE A 173 0.90 17.04 5.37
CA ILE A 173 -0.55 17.20 5.32
C ILE A 173 -1.04 17.91 6.60
N GLN A 174 -0.55 17.49 7.77
CA GLN A 174 -0.90 18.14 9.04
C GLN A 174 -0.50 19.61 9.05
N LYS A 175 0.72 19.94 8.60
CA LYS A 175 1.22 21.32 8.55
C LYS A 175 0.39 22.20 7.62
N GLN A 176 -0.02 21.67 6.45
CA GLN A 176 -0.85 22.41 5.50
C GLN A 176 -2.27 22.63 6.03
N ALA A 177 -2.86 21.62 6.66
CA ALA A 177 -4.20 21.71 7.23
C ALA A 177 -4.25 22.61 8.48
N TRP A 178 -3.16 22.62 9.25
CA TRP A 178 -3.02 23.53 10.40
C TRP A 178 -3.02 25.00 9.97
N ARG A 179 -2.32 25.33 8.88
CA ARG A 179 -2.34 26.69 8.32
C ARG A 179 -3.73 27.13 7.87
N TYR A 180 -4.52 26.21 7.32
CA TYR A 180 -5.91 26.51 6.98
C TYR A 180 -6.75 26.84 8.22
N LEU A 181 -6.57 26.06 9.29
CA LEU A 181 -7.24 26.34 10.56
C LEU A 181 -6.84 27.68 11.17
N GLU A 182 -5.57 28.09 11.04
CA GLU A 182 -5.12 29.42 11.51
C GLU A 182 -5.76 30.58 10.72
N LEU A 183 -6.06 30.37 9.43
CA LEU A 183 -6.71 31.39 8.59
C LEU A 183 -8.23 31.45 8.78
N VAL A 184 -8.87 30.31 9.08
CA VAL A 184 -10.33 30.17 9.12
C VAL A 184 -10.89 30.20 10.53
N ALA A 185 -10.12 29.81 11.55
CA ALA A 185 -10.57 30.00 12.93
C ALA A 185 -10.60 31.50 13.19
N PRO A 186 -11.79 32.11 13.43
CA PRO A 186 -11.82 33.46 13.94
C PRO A 186 -10.96 33.50 15.20
N ALA A 187 -10.22 34.58 15.38
CA ALA A 187 -9.50 34.82 16.62
C ALA A 187 -10.54 34.84 17.75
N ASP A 188 -10.79 33.69 18.36
CA ASP A 188 -11.60 33.56 19.55
C ASP A 188 -10.83 34.29 20.66
N ASN A 189 -11.16 35.57 20.83
CA ASN A 189 -10.96 36.41 22.01
C ASN A 189 -9.66 36.15 22.78
N HIS A 190 -8.60 36.86 22.41
CA HIS A 190 -7.58 37.21 23.38
C HIS A 190 -8.30 37.93 24.55
N PRO A 191 -8.17 37.49 25.82
CA PRO A 191 -8.88 38.12 26.94
C PRO A 191 -8.42 39.55 27.28
N ASP A 192 -7.49 40.14 26.52
CA ASP A 192 -6.79 41.38 26.90
C ASP A 192 -7.00 42.53 25.88
N ALA A 193 -8.08 42.52 25.11
CA ALA A 193 -8.46 43.66 24.28
C ALA A 193 -9.51 44.50 25.01
N ASP A 194 -9.00 45.54 25.65
CA ASP A 194 -9.76 46.54 26.39
C ASP A 194 -10.95 47.10 25.59
N ASP A 195 -12.02 47.28 26.35
CA ASP A 195 -13.31 47.88 26.01
C ASP A 195 -13.15 49.26 25.34
N ASN A 196 -13.15 49.30 24.00
CA ASN A 196 -13.70 50.46 23.29
C ASN A 196 -14.15 50.11 21.86
N GLY A 197 -15.46 49.90 21.74
CA GLY A 197 -16.31 50.39 20.66
C GLY A 197 -15.83 50.32 19.20
N THR A 198 -16.63 49.58 18.42
CA THR A 198 -16.98 49.89 17.01
C THR A 198 -16.07 49.31 15.92
N ALA A 199 -16.33 48.05 15.56
CA ALA A 199 -16.61 47.65 14.18
C ALA A 199 -17.01 46.17 14.17
N THR A 200 -18.30 45.91 13.99
CA THR A 200 -18.81 44.62 13.52
C THR A 200 -18.26 44.37 12.11
N ALA A 201 -17.09 43.75 12.02
CA ALA A 201 -16.71 43.02 10.83
C ALA A 201 -17.38 41.64 10.90
N GLU A 202 -18.67 41.58 10.57
CA GLU A 202 -19.23 40.35 9.99
C GLU A 202 -18.46 40.12 8.69
N VAL A 203 -17.33 39.41 8.76
CA VAL A 203 -16.79 38.74 7.59
C VAL A 203 -17.79 37.64 7.30
N SER A 204 -18.77 37.98 6.45
CA SER A 204 -19.63 37.03 5.77
C SER A 204 -18.72 36.11 4.96
N ILE A 205 -18.25 35.02 5.57
CA ILE A 205 -17.65 33.88 4.86
C ILE A 205 -18.81 33.11 4.22
N LYS A 206 -19.57 33.79 3.37
CA LYS A 206 -20.33 33.16 2.31
C LYS A 206 -19.33 33.02 1.17
N SER A 207 -18.89 31.79 0.94
CA SER A 207 -18.15 31.39 -0.26
C SER A 207 -16.75 31.98 -0.40
N VAL A 208 -15.81 31.58 0.47
CA VAL A 208 -14.42 31.47 -0.03
C VAL A 208 -14.37 30.18 -0.83
N GLU A 209 -14.68 30.30 -2.11
CA GLU A 209 -14.55 29.23 -3.08
C GLU A 209 -13.04 28.90 -3.24
N PRO A 210 -12.65 27.62 -3.30
CA PRO A 210 -11.25 27.18 -3.22
C PRO A 210 -10.30 27.70 -4.33
N ALA A 211 -10.81 28.44 -5.31
CA ALA A 211 -9.99 29.06 -6.36
C ALA A 211 -9.24 30.32 -5.88
N ASP A 212 -9.78 31.08 -4.93
CA ASP A 212 -9.21 32.40 -4.54
C ASP A 212 -8.06 32.33 -3.52
N LEU A 213 -7.87 31.19 -2.84
CA LEU A 213 -6.69 30.98 -1.98
C LEU A 213 -5.45 30.48 -2.74
N SER A 214 -5.55 30.33 -4.06
CA SER A 214 -4.43 29.86 -4.88
C SER A 214 -3.39 30.94 -5.22
N ASP A 215 -3.64 32.22 -4.89
CA ASP A 215 -2.74 33.33 -5.27
C ASP A 215 -2.19 34.15 -4.09
N SER A 216 -2.39 33.71 -2.85
CA SER A 216 -1.81 34.39 -1.68
C SER A 216 -0.32 34.05 -1.52
N ARG A 217 0.52 34.64 -2.36
CA ARG A 217 1.98 34.72 -2.19
C ARG A 217 2.26 35.57 -0.94
N TYR A 218 2.56 34.92 0.17
CA TYR A 218 3.14 35.59 1.33
C TYR A 218 4.57 36.03 0.99
N HIS A 219 4.80 37.34 1.01
CA HIS A 219 6.15 37.91 0.94
C HIS A 219 6.74 37.93 2.35
N ASP A 220 7.94 37.37 2.52
CA ASP A 220 8.74 37.56 3.72
C ASP A 220 9.13 39.04 3.88
N ALA A 221 9.55 39.47 5.07
CA ALA A 221 10.03 40.82 5.36
C ALA A 221 11.21 41.25 4.44
N ASP A 222 11.89 40.28 3.83
CA ASP A 222 12.99 40.45 2.88
C ASP A 222 12.54 40.38 1.40
N GLY A 223 11.23 40.36 1.11
CA GLY A 223 10.67 40.38 -0.26
C GLY A 223 10.88 39.10 -1.08
N LYS A 224 11.44 38.03 -0.49
CA LYS A 224 11.68 36.75 -1.16
C LYS A 224 10.39 35.93 -1.24
N THR A 225 9.99 35.54 -2.44
CA THR A 225 8.87 34.62 -2.67
C THR A 225 9.23 33.23 -2.14
N ILE A 226 8.88 32.94 -0.89
CA ILE A 226 8.94 31.57 -0.37
C ILE A 226 7.80 30.83 -1.06
N ALA A 227 8.08 29.70 -1.72
CA ALA A 227 7.05 28.80 -2.23
C ALA A 227 6.36 28.12 -1.03
N THR A 228 5.56 28.88 -0.28
CA THR A 228 4.76 28.38 0.82
C THR A 228 3.65 27.54 0.23
N ARG A 229 3.79 26.21 0.31
CA ARG A 229 2.73 25.24 0.01
C ARG A 229 1.40 25.75 0.59
N GLN A 230 0.40 25.87 -0.29
CA GLN A 230 -0.90 26.45 0.03
C GLN A 230 -1.58 25.69 1.18
N PRO A 231 -2.34 26.41 2.03
CA PRO A 231 -3.17 25.80 3.07
C PRO A 231 -4.22 24.89 2.40
N ILE A 232 -4.50 23.74 3.02
CA ILE A 232 -5.48 22.78 2.50
C ILE A 232 -6.68 22.69 3.44
N THR A 233 -7.88 22.51 2.88
CA THR A 233 -9.09 22.32 3.67
C THR A 233 -9.03 21.04 4.50
N LEU A 234 -9.81 20.98 5.58
CA LEU A 234 -9.88 19.79 6.44
C LEU A 234 -10.37 18.55 5.67
N ASP A 235 -11.36 18.71 4.80
CA ASP A 235 -11.88 17.62 3.98
C ASP A 235 -10.83 17.08 3.01
N TYR A 236 -10.07 17.98 2.36
CA TYR A 236 -8.99 17.58 1.48
C TYR A 236 -7.83 16.92 2.25
N ALA A 237 -7.50 17.42 3.45
CA ALA A 237 -6.52 16.79 4.32
C ALA A 237 -6.92 15.35 4.70
N ARG A 238 -8.21 15.13 5.01
CA ARG A 238 -8.77 13.80 5.27
C ARG A 238 -8.62 12.89 4.05
N GLU A 239 -9.00 13.36 2.87
CA GLU A 239 -8.83 12.59 1.62
C GLU A 239 -7.37 12.23 1.36
N CYS A 240 -6.44 13.17 1.58
CA CYS A 240 -5.01 12.91 1.46
C CYS A 240 -4.54 11.82 2.43
N LEU A 241 -5.00 11.84 3.69
CA LEU A 241 -4.66 10.80 4.68
C LEU A 241 -5.23 9.43 4.30
N ILE A 242 -6.48 9.36 3.84
CA ILE A 242 -7.09 8.10 3.34
C ILE A 242 -6.27 7.57 2.18
N PHE A 243 -5.89 8.44 1.24
CA PHE A 243 -5.11 8.06 0.08
C PHE A 243 -3.74 7.49 0.46
N GLN A 244 -3.06 8.07 1.47
CA GLN A 244 -1.81 7.51 1.99
C GLN A 244 -2.00 6.11 2.59
N ILE A 245 -3.07 5.88 3.34
CA ILE A 245 -3.36 4.56 3.91
C ILE A 245 -3.61 3.55 2.77
N MET A 246 -4.43 3.91 1.78
CA MET A 246 -4.70 3.07 0.61
C MET A 246 -3.41 2.76 -0.17
N GLN A 247 -2.49 3.71 -0.30
CA GLN A 247 -1.19 3.50 -0.91
C GLN A 247 -0.42 2.38 -0.20
N VAL A 248 -0.29 2.44 1.12
CA VAL A 248 0.45 1.42 1.88
C VAL A 248 -0.20 0.04 1.73
N VAL A 249 -1.53 -0.03 1.78
CA VAL A 249 -2.27 -1.30 1.59
C VAL A 249 -2.09 -1.87 0.19
N SER A 250 -2.01 -1.03 -0.84
CA SER A 250 -1.84 -1.45 -2.23
C SER A 250 -0.40 -1.84 -2.61
N ALA A 251 0.59 -1.37 -1.86
CA ALA A 251 2.02 -1.55 -2.16
C ALA A 251 2.44 -3.01 -2.42
N PRO A 252 2.01 -4.02 -1.63
CA PRO A 252 2.27 -5.43 -1.91
C PRO A 252 1.87 -5.87 -3.31
N ILE A 253 0.66 -5.52 -3.74
CA ILE A 253 0.09 -5.96 -5.01
C ILE A 253 0.87 -5.33 -6.17
N VAL A 254 1.18 -4.03 -6.06
CA VAL A 254 2.00 -3.32 -7.06
C VAL A 254 3.39 -3.95 -7.16
N ALA A 255 3.99 -4.32 -6.04
CA ALA A 255 5.31 -4.96 -6.03
C ALA A 255 5.29 -6.39 -6.61
N MET A 256 4.25 -7.18 -6.34
CA MET A 256 4.08 -8.50 -6.97
C MET A 256 4.02 -8.39 -8.49
N ILE A 257 3.19 -7.48 -9.01
CA ILE A 257 3.08 -7.25 -10.46
C ILE A 257 4.42 -6.80 -11.03
N ALA A 258 5.08 -5.82 -10.40
CA ALA A 258 6.37 -5.33 -10.85
C ALA A 258 7.45 -6.44 -10.86
N TYR A 259 7.47 -7.29 -9.83
CA TYR A 259 8.41 -8.41 -9.75
C TYR A 259 8.27 -9.38 -10.94
N TYR A 260 7.03 -9.64 -11.38
CA TYR A 260 6.75 -10.49 -12.54
C TYR A 260 6.98 -9.80 -13.89
N LEU A 261 6.75 -8.49 -13.97
CA LEU A 261 7.01 -7.75 -15.20
C LEU A 261 8.49 -7.55 -15.48
N PHE A 262 9.30 -7.42 -14.44
CA PHE A 262 10.73 -7.12 -14.57
C PHE A 262 11.64 -8.34 -14.49
N GLU A 263 11.13 -9.48 -14.01
CA GLU A 263 11.87 -10.76 -13.88
C GLU A 263 13.32 -10.56 -13.39
N PRO A 264 13.53 -10.02 -12.17
CA PRO A 264 14.85 -9.58 -11.75
C PRO A 264 15.84 -10.75 -11.61
N ASP A 265 16.99 -10.63 -12.28
CA ASP A 265 18.08 -11.63 -12.26
C ASP A 265 18.84 -11.69 -10.94
N SER A 266 18.68 -10.69 -10.06
CA SER A 266 19.39 -10.61 -8.78
C SER A 266 18.48 -10.25 -7.62
N LYS A 267 18.80 -10.78 -6.43
CA LYS A 267 18.10 -10.45 -5.18
C LYS A 267 18.11 -8.95 -4.88
N ALA A 268 19.22 -8.27 -5.18
CA ALA A 268 19.34 -6.83 -4.97
C ALA A 268 18.34 -6.05 -5.85
N MET A 269 18.17 -6.46 -7.11
CA MET A 269 17.20 -5.85 -8.01
C MET A 269 15.76 -6.14 -7.55
N SER A 270 15.47 -7.36 -7.08
CA SER A 270 14.15 -7.68 -6.50
C SER A 270 13.82 -6.80 -5.29
N ILE A 271 14.78 -6.59 -4.38
CA ILE A 271 14.62 -5.72 -3.21
C ILE A 271 14.40 -4.27 -3.67
N ALA A 272 15.19 -3.79 -4.63
CA ALA A 272 15.06 -2.44 -5.16
C ALA A 272 13.69 -2.20 -5.80
N ILE A 273 13.24 -3.11 -6.67
CA ILE A 273 11.91 -3.03 -7.30
C ILE A 273 10.82 -3.05 -6.23
N ALA A 274 10.87 -3.98 -5.28
CA ALA A 274 9.89 -4.07 -4.20
C ALA A 274 9.79 -2.76 -3.41
N PHE A 275 10.94 -2.22 -3.00
CA PHE A 275 11.00 -0.98 -2.21
C PHE A 275 10.49 0.21 -3.01
N ILE A 276 10.94 0.35 -4.27
CA ILE A 276 10.51 1.42 -5.18
C ILE A 276 9.02 1.30 -5.45
N SER A 277 8.48 0.11 -5.70
CA SER A 277 7.05 -0.12 -5.88
C SER A 277 6.26 0.37 -4.67
N GLY A 278 6.70 0.03 -3.45
CA GLY A 278 6.05 0.53 -2.23
C GLY A 278 6.15 2.05 -2.06
N PHE A 279 7.35 2.59 -2.22
CA PHE A 279 7.62 4.02 -2.07
C PHE A 279 6.90 4.87 -3.12
N ALA A 280 6.86 4.41 -4.37
CA ALA A 280 6.26 5.09 -5.52
C ALA A 280 4.80 4.70 -5.77
N SER A 281 4.19 3.87 -4.90
CA SER A 281 2.79 3.42 -5.06
C SER A 281 1.83 4.60 -5.21
N GLU A 282 2.13 5.77 -4.65
CA GLU A 282 1.33 6.98 -4.84
C GLU A 282 1.24 7.40 -6.32
N ALA A 283 2.39 7.49 -6.99
CA ALA A 283 2.45 7.94 -8.37
C ALA A 283 1.71 6.95 -9.29
N VAL A 284 1.82 5.65 -8.98
CA VAL A 284 1.10 4.59 -9.69
C VAL A 284 -0.42 4.74 -9.49
N LEU A 285 -0.90 4.90 -8.26
CA LEU A 285 -2.32 5.07 -7.97
C LEU A 285 -2.89 6.36 -8.57
N ILE A 286 -2.14 7.46 -8.54
CA ILE A 286 -2.53 8.70 -9.22
C ILE A 286 -2.62 8.45 -10.74
N GLY A 287 -1.68 7.70 -11.31
CA GLY A 287 -1.71 7.29 -12.71
C GLY A 287 -2.96 6.50 -13.06
N ILE A 288 -3.28 5.46 -12.26
CA ILE A 288 -4.48 4.62 -12.45
C ILE A 288 -5.75 5.47 -12.33
N ARG A 289 -5.84 6.36 -11.35
CA ARG A 289 -6.99 7.26 -11.18
C ARG A 289 -7.19 8.14 -12.41
N ARG A 290 -6.12 8.76 -12.92
CA ARG A 290 -6.18 9.59 -14.14
C ARG A 290 -6.63 8.80 -15.37
N LEU A 291 -6.16 7.56 -15.51
CA LEU A 291 -6.61 6.67 -16.58
C LEU A 291 -8.09 6.31 -16.42
N GLY A 292 -8.53 5.98 -15.21
CA GLY A 292 -9.93 5.69 -14.88
C GLY A 292 -10.85 6.87 -15.21
N ASP A 293 -10.50 8.06 -14.75
CA ASP A 293 -11.26 9.30 -15.03
C ASP A 293 -11.33 9.58 -16.55
N GLY A 294 -10.23 9.35 -17.28
CA GLY A 294 -10.21 9.49 -18.74
C GLY A 294 -11.10 8.47 -19.47
N VAL A 295 -11.16 7.23 -18.99
CA VAL A 295 -12.06 6.20 -19.53
C VAL A 295 -13.51 6.54 -19.23
N LEU A 296 -13.83 6.93 -18.00
CA LEU A 296 -15.18 7.36 -17.60
C LEU A 296 -15.66 8.58 -18.39
N ALA A 297 -14.79 9.57 -18.58
CA ALA A 297 -15.10 10.74 -19.41
C ALA A 297 -15.36 10.36 -20.87
N LYS A 298 -14.58 9.42 -21.44
CA LYS A 298 -14.75 8.93 -22.82
C LYS A 298 -16.05 8.12 -22.99
N VAL A 299 -16.45 7.36 -21.97
CA VAL A 299 -17.73 6.61 -21.96
C VAL A 299 -18.92 7.56 -21.84
N SER A 300 -18.84 8.57 -20.96
CA SER A 300 -19.91 9.56 -20.77
C SER A 300 -20.07 10.51 -21.97
N GLY A 301 -18.97 10.82 -22.67
CA GLY A 301 -18.99 11.64 -23.90
C GLY A 301 -19.65 10.96 -25.11
N ASN A 302 -19.83 9.64 -25.10
CA ASN A 302 -20.43 8.90 -26.22
C ASN A 302 -21.98 8.81 -26.14
N THR A 303 -22.58 9.28 -25.05
CA THR A 303 -24.03 9.21 -24.80
C THR A 303 -24.84 10.42 -25.33
N ASN A 304 -24.21 11.42 -25.95
CA ASN A 304 -24.89 12.64 -26.43
C ASN A 304 -25.22 12.68 -27.93
N ASN A 305 -25.09 11.57 -28.67
CA ASN A 305 -25.46 11.50 -30.09
C ASN A 305 -26.82 10.82 -30.28
N THR A 306 -27.89 11.40 -29.74
CA THR A 306 -29.26 11.07 -30.16
C THR A 306 -29.64 12.02 -31.31
N PRO A 307 -29.85 11.54 -32.54
CA PRO A 307 -30.30 12.41 -33.62
C PRO A 307 -31.71 12.90 -33.31
N THR A 308 -31.86 14.22 -33.28
CA THR A 308 -33.15 14.91 -33.20
C THR A 308 -34.04 14.47 -34.36
N PRO A 309 -35.26 13.94 -34.13
CA PRO A 309 -36.22 13.79 -35.20
C PRO A 309 -36.86 15.16 -35.46
N THR A 310 -36.50 15.77 -36.58
CA THR A 310 -37.24 16.89 -37.17
C THR A 310 -38.58 16.40 -37.73
N PRO A 311 -39.72 17.03 -37.40
CA PRO A 311 -40.80 17.24 -38.35
C PRO A 311 -40.52 18.43 -39.27
#